data_AF-A0A6N3K4E8-F1
#
_entry.id   AF-A0A6N3K4E8-F1
#
_cell.length_a   1.000
_cell.length_b   1.000
_cell.length_c   1.000
_cell.angle_alpha   90.00
_cell.angle_beta   90.00
_cell.angle_gamma   90.00
#
_symmetry.space_group_name_H-M   'P 1'
#
loop_
_entity.id
_entity.type
_entity.pdbx_description
1 polymer ?
#
loop_
_entity_poly.entity_id
_entity_poly.type
_entity_poly.pdbx_seq_one_letter_code
_entity_poly.pdbx_strand_id
1 'polypeptide(L)'
;MLSPLRALRTAVARLRPRRPLWLGTPLRATITAAACGGYTLLIDYSQGTEWVDLPLRMEPYDRPDEREFTAVAAALAERGLTRTTPWQIDSYARLCADIAAIRTTSRTPATRKEARRG
;
A
#
# COMPACT_ATOMS: atom_id res chain seq x y z
N MET A 1 27.81 -11.33 10.18
CA MET A 1 27.53 -10.88 8.80
C MET A 1 26.03 -10.94 8.55
N LEU A 2 25.39 -9.82 8.26
CA LEU A 2 23.97 -9.79 7.88
C LEU A 2 23.82 -10.48 6.52
N SER A 3 22.90 -11.44 6.42
CA SER A 3 22.55 -12.09 5.14
C SER A 3 22.27 -11.03 4.07
N PRO A 4 22.75 -11.20 2.82
CA PRO A 4 22.57 -10.22 1.74
C PRO A 4 21.10 -9.88 1.49
N LEU A 5 20.19 -10.84 1.70
CA LEU A 5 18.75 -10.62 1.63
C LEU A 5 18.23 -9.71 2.76
N ARG A 6 18.82 -9.78 3.96
CA ARG A 6 18.47 -8.88 5.06
C ARG A 6 18.98 -7.47 4.77
N ALA A 7 20.21 -7.32 4.27
CA ALA A 7 20.78 -6.03 3.90
C ALA A 7 19.96 -5.34 2.79
N LEU A 8 19.55 -6.08 1.75
CA LEU A 8 18.66 -5.58 0.70
C LEU A 8 17.30 -5.16 1.25
N ARG A 9 16.67 -5.98 2.10
CA ARG A 9 15.39 -5.61 2.74
C ARG A 9 15.51 -4.35 3.59
N THR A 10 16.61 -4.19 4.33
CA THR A 10 16.86 -2.99 5.13
C THR A 10 17.11 -1.76 4.27
N ALA A 11 17.85 -1.89 3.16
CA ALA A 11 18.08 -0.80 2.22
C ALA A 11 16.78 -0.35 1.52
N VAL A 12 15.97 -1.31 1.04
CA VAL A 12 14.67 -1.04 0.44
C VAL A 12 13.72 -0.39 1.45
N ALA A 13 13.72 -0.84 2.71
CA ALA A 13 12.90 -0.23 3.76
C ALA A 13 13.28 1.23 4.06
N ARG A 14 14.54 1.64 3.83
CA ARG A 14 14.99 3.03 4.00
C ARG A 14 14.61 3.94 2.85
N LEU A 15 14.45 3.38 1.65
CA LEU A 15 14.06 4.12 0.43
C LEU A 15 12.54 4.23 0.26
N ARG A 16 11.75 3.44 1.00
CA ARG A 16 10.30 3.56 0.95
C ARG A 16 9.85 4.85 1.61
N PRO A 17 8.90 5.59 1.00
CA PRO A 17 8.21 6.67 1.68
C PRO A 17 7.71 6.16 3.02
N ARG A 18 8.16 6.80 4.12
CA ARG A 18 7.67 6.42 5.44
C ARG A 18 6.17 6.64 5.44
N ARG A 19 5.44 5.57 5.78
CA ARG A 19 4.00 5.62 5.93
C ARG A 19 3.64 6.80 6.83
N PRO A 20 2.71 7.67 6.42
CA PRO A 20 2.28 8.78 7.24
C PRO A 20 1.48 8.26 8.44
N LEU A 21 2.19 7.82 9.50
CA LEU A 21 1.58 7.28 10.72
C LEU A 21 0.62 8.27 11.38
N TRP A 22 0.81 9.56 11.12
CA TRP A 22 -0.04 10.67 11.56
C TRP A 22 -1.43 10.73 10.90
N LEU A 23 -1.66 10.00 9.79
CA LEU A 23 -2.99 9.91 9.17
C LEU A 23 -3.87 8.82 9.79
N GLY A 24 -3.29 7.96 10.65
CA GLY A 24 -4.02 6.94 11.40
C GLY A 24 -4.24 5.63 10.63
N THR A 25 -5.41 5.02 10.84
CA THR A 25 -5.75 3.69 10.30
C THR A 25 -6.18 3.81 8.84
N PRO A 26 -5.63 3.02 7.91
CA PRO A 26 -6.06 3.02 6.52
C PRO A 26 -7.45 2.39 6.44
N LEU A 27 -8.31 2.94 5.60
CA LEU A 27 -9.69 2.48 5.46
C LEU A 27 -9.94 2.01 4.04
N ARG A 28 -9.69 2.88 3.06
CA ARG A 28 -10.14 2.68 1.68
C ARG A 28 -9.15 3.26 0.69
N ALA A 29 -9.00 2.57 -0.45
CA ALA A 29 -8.31 3.06 -1.62
C ALA A 29 -9.34 3.35 -2.71
N THR A 30 -9.22 4.49 -3.40
CA THR A 30 -10.12 4.91 -4.48
C THR A 30 -9.30 5.38 -5.67
N ILE A 31 -9.57 4.83 -6.86
CA ILE A 31 -8.98 5.26 -8.13
C ILE A 31 -9.92 6.28 -8.76
N THR A 32 -9.42 7.49 -9.03
CA THR A 32 -10.17 8.56 -9.70
C THR A 32 -9.40 9.08 -10.90
N ALA A 33 -10.12 9.63 -11.88
CA ALA A 33 -9.48 10.39 -12.96
C ALA A 33 -8.80 11.65 -12.38
N ALA A 34 -7.54 11.88 -12.79
CA ALA A 34 -6.81 13.11 -12.47
C ALA A 34 -7.27 14.25 -13.39
N ALA A 35 -7.13 15.53 -13.00
CA ALA A 35 -7.55 16.65 -13.85
C ALA A 35 -6.65 16.88 -15.09
N CYS A 36 -5.44 16.31 -15.12
CA CYS A 36 -4.38 16.57 -16.10
C CYS A 36 -4.04 15.37 -17.00
N GLY A 37 -4.94 14.38 -17.11
CA GLY A 37 -4.70 13.10 -17.78
C GLY A 37 -4.33 11.99 -16.79
N GLY A 38 -4.79 10.76 -17.03
CA GLY A 38 -4.46 9.59 -16.19
C GLY A 38 -5.28 9.47 -14.90
N TYR A 39 -4.72 8.80 -13.90
CA TYR A 39 -5.46 8.49 -12.67
C TYR A 39 -4.69 8.91 -11.42
N THR A 40 -5.43 9.19 -10.36
CA THR A 40 -4.89 9.41 -9.03
C THR A 40 -5.46 8.36 -8.10
N LEU A 41 -4.61 7.86 -7.21
CA LEU A 41 -5.02 6.98 -6.13
C LEU A 41 -5.23 7.83 -4.87
N LEU A 42 -6.46 7.83 -4.38
CA LEU A 42 -6.81 8.39 -3.07
C LEU A 42 -6.75 7.27 -2.04
N ILE A 43 -6.11 7.53 -0.92
CA ILE A 43 -6.03 6.61 0.21
C ILE A 43 -6.65 7.30 1.40
N ASP A 44 -7.84 6.85 1.79
CA ASP A 44 -8.55 7.35 2.95
C ASP A 44 -8.04 6.66 4.21
N TYR A 45 -7.70 7.50 5.19
CA TYR A 45 -7.36 7.10 6.54
C TYR A 45 -8.34 7.72 7.53
N SER A 46 -8.32 7.25 8.78
CA SER A 46 -9.17 7.77 9.84
C SER A 46 -8.99 9.27 10.15
N GLN A 47 -7.83 9.86 9.81
CA GLN A 47 -7.52 11.26 10.14
C GLN A 47 -7.23 12.13 8.90
N GLY A 48 -7.43 11.59 7.69
CA GLY A 48 -7.24 12.36 6.45
C GLY A 48 -7.10 11.47 5.22
N THR A 49 -6.88 12.11 4.07
CA THR A 49 -6.74 11.43 2.77
C THR A 49 -5.37 11.75 2.17
N GLU A 50 -4.65 10.71 1.75
CA GLU A 50 -3.42 10.85 0.98
C GLU A 50 -3.75 10.75 -0.53
N TRP A 51 -3.15 11.64 -1.31
CA TRP A 51 -3.29 11.67 -2.77
C TRP A 51 -1.99 11.16 -3.38
N VAL A 52 -2.10 10.19 -4.29
CA VAL A 52 -0.94 9.57 -4.93
C VAL A 52 -1.11 9.67 -6.43
N ASP A 53 -0.23 10.44 -7.05
CA ASP A 53 -0.18 10.55 -8.50
C ASP A 53 0.26 9.21 -9.09
N LEU A 54 -0.56 8.66 -9.99
CA LEU A 54 -0.16 7.51 -10.81
C LEU A 54 0.48 8.03 -12.10
N PRO A 55 1.22 7.18 -12.83
CA PRO A 55 1.81 7.58 -14.10
C PRO A 55 0.79 8.24 -15.02
N LEU A 56 1.17 9.38 -15.58
CA LEU A 56 0.32 10.15 -16.48
C LEU A 56 0.03 9.36 -17.74
N ARG A 57 -1.20 9.52 -18.23
CA ARG A 57 -1.66 9.01 -19.51
C ARG A 57 -2.15 10.18 -20.34
N MET A 58 -1.72 10.23 -21.61
CA MET A 58 -2.07 11.32 -22.54
C MET A 58 -3.32 10.98 -23.37
N GLU A 59 -3.73 9.71 -23.37
CA GLU A 59 -4.93 9.22 -24.03
C GLU A 59 -6.20 9.59 -23.24
N PRO A 60 -7.37 9.68 -23.91
CA PRO A 60 -8.66 9.92 -23.26
C PRO A 60 -8.96 8.91 -22.15
N TYR A 61 -9.65 9.37 -21.11
CA TYR A 61 -10.04 8.52 -19.98
C TYR A 61 -11.03 7.46 -20.44
N ASP A 62 -10.66 6.20 -20.20
CA ASP A 62 -11.53 5.05 -20.36
C ASP A 62 -11.70 4.35 -19.00
N ARG A 63 -11.83 3.03 -18.95
CA ARG A 63 -11.71 2.25 -17.70
C ARG A 63 -10.22 2.10 -17.33
N PRO A 64 -9.83 2.11 -16.04
CA PRO A 64 -8.46 1.74 -15.65
C PRO A 64 -8.08 0.38 -16.22
N ASP A 65 -6.92 0.30 -16.85
CA ASP A 65 -6.36 -0.91 -17.43
C ASP A 65 -5.32 -1.54 -16.51
N GLU A 66 -4.73 -2.65 -16.97
CA GLU A 66 -3.77 -3.44 -16.20
C GLU A 66 -2.55 -2.63 -15.73
N ARG A 67 -2.11 -1.62 -16.51
CA ARG A 67 -1.00 -0.75 -16.15
C ARG A 67 -1.36 0.10 -14.94
N GLU A 68 -2.56 0.67 -14.91
CA GLU A 68 -3.00 1.46 -13.76
C GLU A 68 -3.22 0.58 -12.53
N PHE A 69 -3.80 -0.61 -12.69
CA PHE A 69 -3.92 -1.55 -11.57
C PHE A 69 -2.55 -1.98 -11.01
N THR A 70 -1.54 -2.14 -11.89
CA THR A 70 -0.16 -2.44 -11.50
C THR A 70 0.48 -1.26 -10.77
N ALA A 71 0.30 -0.03 -11.26
CA ALA A 71 0.78 1.19 -10.60
C ALA A 71 0.13 1.38 -9.22
N VAL A 72 -1.18 1.14 -9.11
CA VAL A 72 -1.89 1.16 -7.83
C VAL A 72 -1.36 0.10 -6.87
N ALA A 73 -1.14 -1.13 -7.34
CA ALA A 73 -0.57 -2.19 -6.53
C ALA A 73 0.84 -1.83 -6.02
N ALA A 74 1.68 -1.24 -6.87
CA ALA A 74 2.99 -0.75 -6.48
C ALA A 74 2.90 0.38 -5.43
N ALA A 75 2.04 1.38 -5.66
CA ALA A 75 1.83 2.49 -4.75
C ALA A 75 1.33 2.05 -3.36
N LEU A 76 0.41 1.08 -3.30
CA LEU A 76 -0.04 0.47 -2.05
C LEU A 76 1.09 -0.32 -1.38
N ALA A 77 1.82 -1.13 -2.15
CA ALA A 77 2.92 -1.94 -1.62
C ALA A 77 4.03 -1.07 -1.03
N GLU A 78 4.40 0.04 -1.67
CA GLU A 78 5.37 1.01 -1.16
C GLU A 78 4.97 1.56 0.22
N ARG A 79 3.67 1.81 0.42
CA ARG A 79 3.07 2.28 1.67
C ARG A 79 2.85 1.18 2.70
N GLY A 80 3.20 -0.07 2.38
CA GLY A 80 2.94 -1.23 3.23
C GLY A 80 1.45 -1.47 3.42
N LEU A 81 0.64 -1.23 2.38
CA LEU A 81 -0.80 -1.44 2.36
C LEU A 81 -1.13 -2.60 1.43
N THR A 82 -2.20 -3.31 1.74
CA THR A 82 -2.78 -4.31 0.87
C THR A 82 -4.29 -4.14 0.81
N ARG A 83 -4.86 -4.42 -0.35
CA ARG A 83 -6.29 -4.55 -0.55
C ARG A 83 -6.84 -5.76 0.20
N THR A 84 -8.01 -5.61 0.83
CA THR A 84 -8.71 -6.68 1.55
C THR A 84 -10.01 -7.12 0.87
N THR A 85 -10.58 -6.29 0.01
CA THR A 85 -11.82 -6.60 -0.73
C THR A 85 -11.64 -6.42 -2.24
N PRO A 86 -12.39 -7.13 -3.12
CA PRO A 86 -12.46 -6.85 -4.56
C PRO A 86 -12.64 -5.36 -4.87
N TRP A 87 -12.13 -4.90 -6.02
CA TRP A 87 -12.49 -3.56 -6.50
C TRP A 87 -13.99 -3.50 -6.78
N GLN A 88 -14.62 -2.46 -6.25
CA GLN A 88 -16.05 -2.19 -6.37
C GLN A 88 -16.25 -0.80 -6.95
N ILE A 89 -17.40 -0.59 -7.58
CA ILE A 89 -17.79 0.73 -8.09
C ILE A 89 -18.66 1.38 -7.00
N ASP A 90 -18.31 2.60 -6.61
CA ASP A 90 -19.06 3.37 -5.63
C ASP A 90 -20.21 4.20 -6.25
N SER A 91 -20.91 4.96 -5.41
CA SER A 91 -22.01 5.85 -5.82
C SER A 91 -21.61 6.95 -6.80
N TYR A 92 -20.30 7.22 -6.94
CA TYR A 92 -19.74 8.24 -7.83
C TYR A 92 -19.07 7.61 -9.06
N ALA A 93 -19.34 6.33 -9.35
CA ALA A 93 -18.73 5.57 -10.43
C ALA A 93 -17.20 5.44 -10.33
N ARG A 94 -16.64 5.52 -9.12
CA ARG A 94 -15.19 5.37 -8.86
C ARG A 94 -14.88 3.95 -8.42
N LEU A 95 -13.70 3.46 -8.80
CA LEU A 95 -13.23 2.16 -8.34
C LEU A 95 -12.63 2.28 -6.95
N CYS A 96 -13.19 1.55 -5.98
CA CYS A 96 -12.74 1.55 -4.60
C CYS A 96 -12.54 0.15 -4.04
N ALA A 97 -11.67 0.03 -3.04
CA ALA A 97 -11.52 -1.19 -2.27
C ALA A 97 -11.06 -0.88 -0.84
N ASP A 98 -11.45 -1.73 0.11
CA ASP A 98 -10.95 -1.65 1.48
C ASP A 98 -9.48 -2.08 1.50
N ILE A 99 -8.72 -1.45 2.39
CA ILE A 99 -7.28 -1.67 2.52
C ILE A 99 -6.88 -1.82 3.98
N ALA A 100 -5.79 -2.54 4.21
CA ALA A 100 -5.20 -2.72 5.52
C ALA A 100 -3.68 -2.57 5.49
N ALA A 101 -3.11 -2.25 6.64
CA ALA A 101 -1.67 -2.27 6.84
C ALA A 101 -1.13 -3.72 6.75
N ILE A 102 -0.07 -3.92 5.97
CA ILE A 102 0.69 -5.16 5.99
C ILE A 102 1.43 -5.23 7.33
N ARG A 103 0.95 -6.07 8.25
CA ARG A 103 1.66 -6.34 9.50
C ARG A 103 2.86 -7.24 9.17
N THR A 104 4.07 -6.69 9.21
CA THR A 104 5.28 -7.52 9.27
C THR A 104 5.32 -8.20 10.63
N THR A 105 4.86 -9.45 10.69
CA THR A 105 5.01 -10.32 11.85
C THR A 105 6.47 -10.73 12.00
N SER A 106 7.32 -9.84 12.50
CA SER A 106 8.61 -10.24 13.09
C SER A 106 8.35 -10.90 14.45
N ARG A 107 7.66 -12.05 14.46
CA ARG A 107 7.63 -12.92 15.63
C ARG A 107 8.87 -13.79 15.57
N THR A 108 9.99 -13.26 16.06
CA THR A 108 11.13 -14.08 16.49
C THR A 108 10.59 -15.11 17.48
N PRO A 109 10.72 -16.44 17.22
CA PRO A 109 10.36 -17.40 18.25
C PRO A 109 11.33 -17.18 19.41
N ALA A 110 10.81 -16.69 20.53
CA ALA A 110 11.53 -16.71 21.78
C ALA A 110 11.82 -18.18 22.09
N THR A 111 13.07 -18.60 21.89
CA THR A 111 13.57 -19.89 22.32
C THR A 111 13.38 -19.95 23.83
N ARG A 112 12.33 -20.66 24.25
CA ARG A 112 12.06 -21.03 25.63
C ARG A 112 13.32 -21.75 26.14
N LYS A 113 14.11 -21.08 26.99
CA LYS A 113 15.14 -21.71 27.81
C LYS A 113 14.42 -22.69 28.75
N GLU A 114 14.38 -23.96 28.38
CA GLU A 114 14.07 -25.01 29.34
C GLU A 114 15.35 -25.31 30.11
N ALA A 115 15.45 -24.70 31.29
CA ALA A 115 16.37 -25.17 32.32
C ALA A 115 15.85 -26.52 32.82
N ARG A 116 16.54 -27.61 32.47
CA ARG A 116 16.41 -28.87 33.21
C ARG A 116 17.64 -29.07 34.07
N ARG A 117 17.41 -28.89 35.37
CA ARG A 117 18.10 -29.63 36.43
C ARG A 117 17.83 -31.11 36.24
N GLY A 118 18.83 -31.94 36.52
CA GLY A 118 18.78 -33.39 36.53
C GLY A 118 20.18 -33.94 36.38
#